data_AF-A0A7Y1TU09-F1
#
_entry.id   AF-A0A7Y1TU09-F1
#
_cell.length_a   1.000
_cell.length_b   1.000
_cell.length_c   1.000
_cell.angle_alpha   90.00
_cell.angle_beta   90.00
_cell.angle_gamma   90.00
#
_symmetry.space_group_name_H-M   'P 1'
#
loop_
_entity.id
_entity.type
_entity.pdbx_description
1 polymer ?
#
loop_
_entity_poly.entity_id
_entity_poly.type
_entity_poly.pdbx_seq_one_letter_code
_entity_poly.pdbx_strand_id
1 'polypeptide(L)' 'NALAQARSFTEAVAVSGIVLTKLDGTAKGGVAVAVERELDIPVKLIGVGEGVDDLIPFDPVPFVDALVGAE' A
#
# COMPACT_ATOMS: atom_id res chain seq x y z
N ASN A 1 -1.88 -8.30 -9.48
CA ASN A 1 -2.52 -9.17 -8.47
C ASN A 1 -3.18 -8.39 -7.35
N ALA A 2 -2.44 -7.58 -6.57
CA ALA A 2 -3.02 -6.86 -5.43
C ALA A 2 -4.23 -5.99 -5.79
N LEU A 3 -4.19 -5.25 -6.90
CA LEU A 3 -5.31 -4.45 -7.39
C LEU A 3 -6.57 -5.27 -7.69
N ALA A 4 -6.43 -6.37 -8.44
CA ALA A 4 -7.56 -7.25 -8.76
C ALA A 4 -8.17 -7.85 -7.48
N GLN A 5 -7.33 -8.22 -6.52
CA GLN A 5 -7.79 -8.72 -5.21
C GLN A 5 -8.52 -7.63 -4.42
N ALA A 6 -7.96 -6.42 -4.33
CA ALA A 6 -8.58 -5.30 -3.64
C ALA A 6 -9.95 -4.95 -4.24
N ARG A 7 -10.07 -5.00 -5.58
CA ARG A 7 -11.35 -4.85 -6.29
C ARG A 7 -12.38 -5.91 -5.87
N SER A 8 -12.01 -7.19 -5.93
CA SER A 8 -12.92 -8.28 -5.53
C SER A 8 -13.36 -8.20 -4.07
N PHE A 9 -12.49 -7.76 -3.16
CA PHE A 9 -12.87 -7.55 -1.76
C PHE A 9 -13.83 -6.37 -1.59
N THR A 10 -13.59 -5.27 -2.29
CA THR A 10 -14.45 -4.06 -2.23
C THR A 10 -15.84 -4.33 -2.82
N GLU A 11 -15.95 -5.22 -3.80
CA GLU A 11 -17.24 -5.69 -4.33
C GLU A 11 -18.00 -6.57 -3.32
N ALA A 12 -17.29 -7.32 -2.48
CA ALA A 12 -17.88 -8.24 -1.51
C ALA A 12 -18.24 -7.56 -0.17
N VAL A 13 -17.49 -6.53 0.25
CA VAL A 13 -17.67 -5.85 1.53
C VAL A 13 -17.18 -4.41 1.46
N ALA A 14 -17.77 -3.53 2.27
CA ALA A 14 -17.30 -2.16 2.42
C ALA A 14 -15.90 -2.11 3.06
N VAL A 15 -14.88 -1.89 2.24
CA VAL A 15 -13.50 -1.71 2.68
C VAL A 15 -13.26 -0.24 2.99
N SER A 16 -12.77 0.07 4.19
CA SER A 16 -12.49 1.45 4.64
C SER A 16 -11.02 1.85 4.56
N GLY A 17 -10.14 0.91 4.22
CA GLY A 17 -8.71 1.15 4.13
C GLY A 17 -7.93 -0.12 3.84
N ILE A 18 -6.70 0.07 3.36
CA ILE A 18 -5.82 -1.02 2.92
C ILE A 18 -4.51 -0.99 3.72
N VAL A 19 -3.99 -2.18 3.99
CA VAL A 19 -2.63 -2.39 4.52
C VAL A 19 -1.79 -3.03 3.41
N LEU A 20 -0.66 -2.41 3.07
CA LEU A 20 0.26 -2.92 2.04
C LEU A 20 1.52 -3.49 2.68
N THR A 21 1.67 -4.81 2.66
CA THR A 21 2.83 -5.50 3.26
C THR A 21 3.89 -5.87 2.22
N LYS A 22 5.07 -6.31 2.69
CA LYS A 22 6.17 -6.85 1.88
C LYS A 22 6.76 -5.83 0.90
N LEU A 23 6.85 -4.57 1.33
CA LEU A 23 7.47 -3.50 0.55
C LEU A 23 9.01 -3.54 0.58
N ASP A 24 9.58 -4.18 1.59
CA ASP A 24 11.01 -4.44 1.76
C ASP A 24 11.61 -5.31 0.64
N GLY A 25 10.84 -6.27 0.13
CA GLY A 25 11.33 -7.26 -0.84
C GLY A 25 10.94 -6.98 -2.28
N THR A 26 10.20 -5.91 -2.60
CA THR A 26 9.59 -5.75 -3.91
C THR A 26 9.69 -4.33 -4.49
N ALA A 27 10.14 -4.24 -5.75
CA ALA A 27 10.08 -3.01 -6.57
C ALA A 27 8.63 -2.65 -7.01
N LYS A 28 7.63 -3.03 -6.21
CA LYS A 28 6.20 -2.90 -6.52
C LYS A 28 5.50 -1.83 -5.68
N GLY A 29 6.25 -0.92 -5.05
CA GLY A 29 5.69 0.20 -4.29
C GLY A 29 4.64 1.02 -5.06
N GLY A 30 4.79 1.13 -6.39
CA GLY A 30 3.79 1.78 -7.24
C GLY A 30 2.37 1.18 -7.17
N VAL A 31 2.19 -0.02 -6.61
CA VAL A 31 0.87 -0.61 -6.38
C VAL A 31 0.02 0.19 -5.40
N ALA A 32 0.63 0.87 -4.43
CA ALA A 32 -0.09 1.72 -3.48
C ALA A 32 -0.85 2.83 -4.19
N VAL A 33 -0.13 3.53 -5.08
CA VAL A 33 -0.67 4.62 -5.89
C VAL A 33 -1.77 4.12 -6.83
N ALA A 34 -1.56 2.96 -7.47
CA ALA A 34 -2.55 2.40 -8.39
C ALA A 34 -3.85 1.99 -7.68
N VAL A 35 -3.74 1.36 -6.50
CA VAL A 35 -4.88 0.91 -5.70
C VAL A 35 -5.72 2.07 -5.21
N GLU A 36 -5.09 3.10 -4.63
CA GLU A 36 -5.80 4.28 -4.12
C GLU A 36 -6.50 5.02 -5.26
N ARG A 37 -5.81 5.21 -6.40
CA ARG A 37 -6.36 5.92 -7.57
C ARG A 37 -7.52 5.18 -8.23
N GLU A 38 -7.54 3.86 -8.20
CA GLU A 38 -8.57 3.06 -8.88
C GLU A 38 -9.77 2.73 -7.98
N LEU A 39 -9.56 2.55 -6.68
CA LEU A 39 -10.60 2.10 -5.76
C LEU A 39 -11.11 3.19 -4.82
N ASP A 40 -10.45 4.36 -4.76
CA ASP A 40 -10.77 5.46 -3.85
C ASP A 40 -10.77 5.00 -2.37
N ILE A 41 -9.85 4.08 -2.04
CA ILE A 41 -9.68 3.53 -0.69
C ILE A 41 -8.29 3.93 -0.17
N PRO A 42 -8.20 4.55 1.02
CA PRO A 42 -6.93 5.01 1.55
C PRO A 42 -6.05 3.84 2.00
N VAL A 43 -4.77 3.90 1.67
CA VAL A 43 -3.76 3.08 2.33
C VAL A 43 -3.53 3.65 3.73
N LYS A 44 -3.68 2.82 4.77
CA LYS A 44 -3.56 3.24 6.17
C LYS A 44 -2.23 2.84 6.79
N LEU A 45 -1.72 1.67 6.42
CA LEU A 45 -0.50 1.10 6.97
C LEU A 45 0.33 0.46 5.87
N ILE A 46 1.64 0.41 6.08
CA ILE A 46 2.59 -0.28 5.23
C ILE A 46 3.52 -1.18 6.04
N GLY A 47 3.83 -2.35 5.49
CA GLY A 47 4.79 -3.30 6.04
C GLY A 47 6.10 -3.23 5.28
N VAL A 48 7.15 -2.73 5.92
CA VAL A 48 8.49 -2.48 5.35
C VAL A 48 9.55 -3.46 5.87
N GLY A 49 9.12 -4.65 6.30
CA GLY A 49 9.97 -5.69 6.84
C GLY A 49 9.17 -6.87 7.40
N GLU A 50 9.82 -7.69 8.24
CA GLU A 50 9.25 -8.92 8.81
C GLU A 50 8.96 -8.84 10.31
N GLY A 51 9.53 -7.85 10.99
CA GLY A 51 9.33 -7.60 12.41
C GLY A 51 7.97 -6.99 12.71
N VAL A 52 7.55 -7.09 13.98
CA VAL A 52 6.30 -6.49 14.45
C VAL A 52 6.30 -4.96 14.36
N ASP A 53 7.48 -4.36 14.50
CA ASP A 53 7.68 -2.91 14.42
C ASP A 53 7.77 -2.39 12.97
N ASP A 54 7.83 -3.29 11.98
CA ASP A 54 7.94 -2.92 10.57
C ASP A 54 6.58 -2.59 9.93
N LEU A 55 5.48 -2.68 10.69
CA LEU A 55 4.16 -2.23 10.28
C LEU A 55 3.94 -0.79 10.78
N ILE A 56 4.06 0.17 9.86
CA ILE A 56 4.03 1.60 10.18
C ILE A 56 2.84 2.31 9.50
N PRO A 57 2.41 3.47 10.01
CA PRO A 57 1.46 4.35 9.31
C PRO A 57 1.93 4.68 7.91
N PHE A 58 1.00 4.71 6.96
CA PHE A 58 1.29 5.19 5.62
C PHE A 58 1.39 6.71 5.61
N ASP A 59 2.52 7.22 5.13
CA ASP A 59 2.71 8.64 4.82
C ASP A 59 3.11 8.76 3.34
N PRO A 60 2.27 9.41 2.49
CA PRO A 60 2.48 9.44 1.05
C PRO A 60 3.75 10.20 0.64
N VAL A 61 4.19 11.21 1.41
CA VAL A 61 5.36 12.01 1.07
C VAL A 61 6.65 11.18 1.13
N PRO A 62 7.08 10.65 2.30
CA PRO A 62 8.28 9.83 2.39
C PRO A 62 8.17 8.55 1.58
N PHE A 63 6.94 8.04 1.35
CA PHE A 63 6.73 6.89 0.47
C PHE A 63 7.08 7.20 -0.99
N VAL A 64 6.64 8.34 -1.52
CA VAL A 64 6.95 8.75 -2.89
C VAL A 64 8.44 9.06 -3.03
N ASP A 65 9.02 9.77 -2.06
CA ASP A 65 10.46 10.10 -2.05
C ASP A 65 11.31 8.82 -2.13
N ALA A 66 11.00 7.83 -1.26
CA ALA A 66 11.64 6.52 -1.29
C ALA A 66 11.38 5.74 -2.60
N LEU A 67 10.21 5.89 -3.22
CA LEU A 67 9.85 5.20 -4.46
C LEU A 67 10.59 5.76 -5.69
N VAL A 68 10.79 7.07 -5.75
CA VAL A 68 11.43 7.75 -6.90
C VAL A 68 12.93 7.99 -6.70
N GLY A 69 13.45 7.71 -5.50
CA GLY A 69 14.86 7.92 -5.16
C GLY A 69 15.22 9.41 -5.02
N ALA A 70 14.25 10.24 -4.64
CA ALA A 70 14.52 11.61 -4.24
C ALA A 70 14.90 11.60 -2.75
N GLU A 71 16.10 12.07 -2.42
CA GLU A 71 16.51 12.34 -1.03
C GLU A 71 15.79 13.56 -0.46
#